data_AF-X1R5B1-F1
#
_entry.id   AF-X1R5B1-F1
#
_cell.length_a   1.000
_cell.length_b   1.000
_cell.length_c   1.000
_cell.angle_alpha   90.00
_cell.angle_beta   90.00
_cell.angle_gamma   90.00
#
_symmetry.space_group_name_H-M   'P 1'
#
loop_
_entity.id
_entity.type
_entity.pdbx_description
1 polymer ?
#
loop_
_entity_poly.entity_id
_entity_poly.type
_entity_poly.pdbx_seq_one_letter_code
_entity_poly.pdbx_strand_id
1 'polypeptide(L)'
;MVKHETVTKADVDAKILTHKGDTSAHHTRYTDAEAPAGDQGAKVYHSVDQNTSNYISTILAFDSEEYDTDNIHDTVTNNSRLTCKTAGKYIVLGYVYFVFDATGVRMVDLLLNDETIQTFRIAAISDYET
;
A
#
# COMPACT_ATOMS: atom_id res chain seq x y z
N MET A 1 -33.58 -17.58 59.25
CA MET A 1 -34.44 -16.99 58.20
C MET A 1 -33.51 -16.42 57.15
N VAL A 2 -33.33 -17.10 56.02
CA VAL A 2 -32.45 -16.62 54.93
C VAL A 2 -33.20 -15.47 54.25
N LYS A 3 -32.66 -14.26 54.30
CA LYS A 3 -33.22 -13.14 53.53
C LYS A 3 -33.02 -13.46 52.05
N HIS A 4 -34.11 -13.73 51.34
CA HIS A 4 -34.08 -13.78 49.89
C HIS A 4 -34.05 -12.35 49.38
N GLU A 5 -32.93 -11.96 48.78
CA GLU A 5 -32.82 -10.67 48.13
C GLU A 5 -33.67 -10.69 46.86
N THR A 6 -34.62 -9.76 46.75
CA THR A 6 -35.53 -9.68 45.61
C THR A 6 -34.94 -8.71 44.61
N VAL A 7 -34.56 -9.19 43.43
CA VAL A 7 -34.07 -8.34 42.34
C VAL A 7 -35.24 -7.51 41.82
N THR A 8 -35.15 -6.20 41.99
CA THR A 8 -36.17 -5.26 41.55
C THR A 8 -35.96 -4.84 40.10
N LYS A 9 -36.99 -4.26 39.48
CA LYS A 9 -36.87 -3.70 38.13
C LYS A 9 -35.78 -2.61 38.05
N ALA A 10 -35.60 -1.83 39.12
CA ALA A 10 -34.54 -0.84 39.21
C ALA A 10 -33.14 -1.47 39.20
N ASP A 11 -32.96 -2.63 39.85
CA ASP A 11 -31.69 -3.35 39.86
C ASP A 11 -31.33 -3.90 38.48
N VAL A 12 -32.35 -4.30 37.69
CA VAL A 12 -32.16 -4.73 36.30
C VAL A 12 -31.85 -3.53 35.40
N ASP A 13 -32.60 -2.43 35.54
CA ASP A 13 -32.41 -1.23 34.73
C ASP A 13 -31.02 -0.60 34.98
N ALA A 14 -30.54 -0.61 36.22
CA ALA A 14 -29.19 -0.19 36.59
C ALA A 14 -28.11 -1.07 35.95
N LYS A 15 -28.27 -2.40 36.00
CA LYS A 15 -27.36 -3.34 35.33
C LYS A 15 -27.31 -3.08 33.82
N ILE A 16 -28.46 -2.87 33.17
CA ILE A 16 -28.51 -2.59 31.73
C ILE A 16 -27.78 -1.29 31.39
N LEU A 17 -27.95 -0.26 32.22
CA LEU A 17 -27.26 1.02 32.03
C LEU A 17 -25.74 0.87 32.14
N THR A 18 -25.26 0.06 33.08
CA THR A 18 -23.82 -0.25 33.22
C THR A 18 -23.27 -0.96 31.98
N HIS A 19 -24.00 -1.93 31.40
CA HIS A 19 -23.55 -2.60 30.16
C HIS A 19 -23.60 -1.67 28.93
N LYS A 20 -24.55 -0.73 28.88
CA LYS A 20 -24.64 0.27 27.80
C LYS A 20 -23.55 1.34 27.86
N GLY A 21 -23.08 1.66 29.06
CA GLY A 21 -22.01 2.64 29.30
C GLY A 21 -20.60 2.04 29.24
N ASP A 22 -20.47 0.71 29.27
CA ASP A 22 -19.20 0.03 29.10
C ASP A 22 -18.81 -0.01 27.62
N THR A 23 -18.21 1.09 27.14
CA THR A 23 -17.64 1.19 25.80
C THR A 23 -16.56 0.12 25.55
N SER A 24 -15.93 -0.42 26.62
CA SER A 24 -15.00 -1.54 26.58
C SER A 24 -15.68 -2.90 26.33
N ALA A 25 -16.88 -3.11 26.86
CA ALA A 25 -17.72 -4.28 26.57
C ALA A 25 -18.38 -4.21 25.18
N HIS A 26 -18.57 -3.02 24.62
CA HIS A 26 -19.10 -2.81 23.27
C HIS A 26 -18.02 -2.91 22.16
N HIS A 27 -16.91 -3.60 22.42
CA HIS A 27 -15.87 -3.88 21.44
C HIS A 27 -15.12 -2.62 20.95
N THR A 28 -14.23 -2.09 21.80
CA THR A 28 -13.20 -1.12 21.42
C THR A 28 -12.33 -1.58 20.25
N ARG A 29 -12.27 -2.90 20.00
CA ARG A 29 -11.57 -3.54 18.88
C ARG A 29 -12.11 -3.18 17.48
N TYR A 30 -13.24 -2.47 17.37
CA TYR A 30 -13.77 -1.89 16.13
C TYR A 30 -14.16 -0.42 16.37
N THR A 31 -13.47 0.28 17.27
CA THR A 31 -13.33 1.71 17.00
C THR A 31 -12.46 1.82 15.76
N ASP A 32 -12.96 2.55 14.77
CA ASP A 32 -12.24 3.04 13.59
C ASP A 32 -10.90 3.74 13.92
N ALA A 33 -10.63 4.00 15.21
CA ALA A 33 -9.34 4.42 15.74
C ALA A 33 -8.27 3.30 15.83
N GLU A 34 -8.66 2.02 15.93
CA GLU A 34 -7.74 0.86 15.90
C GLU A 34 -7.60 0.24 14.50
N ALA A 35 -8.39 0.69 13.52
CA ALA A 35 -8.05 0.42 12.13
C ALA A 35 -6.66 1.06 11.93
N PRO A 36 -5.58 0.25 11.74
CA PRO A 36 -4.29 0.84 11.41
C PRO A 36 -4.54 1.81 10.26
N ALA A 37 -3.95 3.02 10.36
CA ALA A 37 -4.11 4.09 9.38
C ALA A 37 -4.27 3.48 7.99
N GLY A 38 -5.43 3.72 7.36
CA GLY A 38 -5.93 2.91 6.24
C GLY A 38 -4.82 2.52 5.25
N ASP A 39 -4.76 1.23 4.92
CA ASP A 39 -3.79 0.58 4.03
C ASP A 39 -2.69 1.52 3.48
N GLN A 40 -1.50 1.52 4.11
CA GLN A 40 -0.39 2.36 3.65
C GLN A 40 0.06 1.90 2.27
N GLY A 41 -0.07 2.77 1.27
CA GLY A 41 0.29 2.44 -0.09
C GLY A 41 0.23 3.64 -1.02
N ALA A 42 0.92 3.48 -2.15
CA ALA A 42 0.83 4.40 -3.27
C ALA A 42 0.78 3.61 -4.57
N LYS A 43 0.11 4.18 -5.57
CA LYS A 43 0.13 3.71 -6.95
C LYS A 43 0.48 4.86 -7.86
N VAL A 44 1.62 4.71 -8.53
CA VAL A 44 2.27 5.75 -9.32
C VAL A 44 2.44 5.31 -10.75
N TYR A 45 2.52 6.25 -11.67
CA TYR A 45 2.77 5.98 -13.09
C TYR A 45 3.46 7.17 -13.76
N HIS A 46 4.07 6.92 -14.92
CA HIS A 46 4.49 7.99 -15.82
C HIS A 46 3.40 8.19 -16.88
N SER A 47 2.93 9.41 -17.05
CA SER A 47 1.83 9.76 -17.96
C SER A 47 2.24 9.79 -19.43
N VAL A 48 3.56 9.73 -19.70
CA VAL A 48 4.16 9.79 -21.03
C VAL A 48 5.34 8.84 -21.12
N ASP A 49 5.76 8.53 -22.35
CA ASP A 49 6.94 7.68 -22.58
C ASP A 49 8.22 8.36 -22.09
N GLN A 50 9.00 7.65 -21.27
CA GLN A 50 10.33 8.09 -20.85
C GLN A 50 11.41 7.49 -21.76
N ASN A 51 12.28 8.34 -22.29
CA ASN A 51 13.44 7.88 -23.05
C ASN A 51 14.45 7.18 -22.13
N THR A 52 14.94 6.04 -22.59
CA THR A 52 16.02 5.28 -21.92
C THR A 52 17.16 5.08 -22.90
N SER A 53 18.39 5.07 -22.38
CA SER A 53 19.59 4.88 -23.20
C SER A 53 20.04 3.42 -23.19
N ASN A 54 20.54 2.95 -24.33
CA ASN A 54 21.10 1.61 -24.43
C ASN A 54 22.31 1.45 -23.49
N TYR A 55 22.42 0.29 -22.84
CA TYR A 55 23.52 -0.11 -21.95
C TYR A 55 23.70 0.76 -20.70
N ILE A 56 22.77 1.65 -20.39
CA ILE A 56 22.79 2.50 -19.21
C ILE A 56 21.49 2.28 -18.44
N SER A 57 21.60 1.90 -17.16
CA SER A 57 20.44 1.83 -16.28
C SER A 57 19.85 3.23 -16.11
N THR A 58 18.63 3.42 -16.60
CA THR A 58 17.89 4.68 -16.50
C THR A 58 16.91 4.56 -15.35
N ILE A 59 16.97 5.49 -14.40
CA ILE A 59 15.99 5.57 -13.31
C ILE A 59 14.66 6.06 -13.89
N LEU A 60 13.57 5.33 -13.64
CA LEU A 60 12.23 5.71 -14.07
C LEU A 60 11.67 6.81 -13.17
N ALA A 61 11.08 7.82 -13.78
CA ALA A 61 10.24 8.82 -13.14
C ALA A 61 8.77 8.39 -13.19
N PHE A 62 8.00 8.83 -12.22
CA PHE A 62 6.56 8.64 -12.10
C PHE A 62 5.93 10.01 -11.87
N ASP A 63 5.56 10.70 -12.94
CA ASP A 63 5.04 12.07 -12.86
C ASP A 63 3.59 12.18 -12.31
N SER A 64 2.95 11.05 -12.04
CA SER A 64 1.53 10.98 -11.71
C SER A 64 1.22 9.91 -10.66
N GLU A 65 0.13 10.14 -9.93
CA GLU A 65 -0.39 9.25 -8.88
C GLU A 65 -1.85 8.90 -9.16
N GLU A 66 -2.23 7.65 -8.89
CA GLU A 66 -3.64 7.26 -8.77
C GLU A 66 -4.12 7.35 -7.32
N TYR A 67 -3.26 6.99 -6.37
CA TYR A 67 -3.45 7.22 -4.94
C TYR A 67 -2.11 7.25 -4.20
N ASP A 68 -2.09 7.94 -3.06
CA ASP A 68 -1.05 7.88 -2.03
C ASP A 68 -1.72 8.12 -0.67
N THR A 69 -1.69 7.12 0.20
CA THR A 69 -2.36 7.16 1.51
C THR A 69 -1.42 7.49 2.68
N ASP A 70 -0.10 7.52 2.43
CA ASP A 70 0.92 7.67 3.48
C ASP A 70 2.08 8.59 3.05
N ASN A 71 1.85 9.49 2.08
CA ASN A 71 2.84 10.41 1.53
C ASN A 71 4.15 9.70 1.10
N ILE A 72 4.00 8.54 0.46
CA ILE A 72 5.08 7.68 0.01
C ILE A 72 5.79 8.29 -1.20
N HIS A 73 5.11 9.09 -2.02
CA HIS A 73 5.61 9.61 -3.29
C HIS A 73 5.43 11.13 -3.43
N ASP A 74 6.21 11.74 -4.33
CA ASP A 74 6.13 13.17 -4.69
C ASP A 74 6.29 13.27 -6.22
N THR A 75 5.24 13.72 -6.90
CA THR A 75 5.19 13.80 -8.38
C THR A 75 6.14 14.82 -9.02
N VAL A 76 6.75 15.72 -8.23
CA VAL A 76 7.55 16.85 -8.72
C VAL A 76 9.01 16.72 -8.33
N THR A 77 9.31 16.56 -7.04
CA THR A 77 10.69 16.71 -6.52
C THR A 77 11.45 15.40 -6.48
N ASN A 78 10.79 14.30 -6.10
CA ASN A 78 11.41 12.99 -5.91
C ASN A 78 10.59 11.88 -6.58
N ASN A 79 10.18 12.16 -7.81
CA ASN A 79 9.22 11.34 -8.53
C ASN A 79 9.76 9.99 -9.06
N SER A 80 10.99 9.63 -8.70
CA SER A 80 11.61 8.35 -9.07
C SER A 80 11.70 7.35 -7.92
N ARG A 81 11.10 7.68 -6.75
CA ARG A 81 11.28 6.93 -5.52
C ARG A 81 9.98 6.79 -4.74
N LEU A 82 9.73 5.59 -4.22
CA LEU A 82 8.70 5.33 -3.23
C LEU A 82 9.38 5.21 -1.86
N THR A 83 8.97 6.04 -0.90
CA THR A 83 9.55 6.06 0.45
C THR A 83 8.58 5.49 1.46
N CYS A 84 8.92 4.35 2.07
CA CYS A 84 8.14 3.80 3.19
C CYS A 84 8.18 4.77 4.38
N LYS A 85 7.09 5.51 4.64
CA LYS A 85 6.98 6.45 5.78
C LYS A 85 6.64 5.75 7.08
N THR A 86 5.88 4.67 6.99
CA THR A 86 5.52 3.80 8.11
C THR A 86 6.38 2.53 8.10
N ALA A 87 6.86 2.10 9.26
CA ALA A 87 7.62 0.84 9.35
C ALA A 87 6.70 -0.36 9.14
N GLY A 88 7.05 -1.27 8.22
CA GLY A 88 6.20 -2.41 7.91
C GLY A 88 6.75 -3.28 6.79
N LYS A 89 5.94 -4.27 6.39
CA LYS A 89 6.20 -5.06 5.19
C LYS A 89 5.45 -4.43 4.03
N TYR A 90 6.13 -4.33 2.88
CA TYR A 90 5.57 -3.77 1.66
C TYR A 90 5.56 -4.82 0.55
N ILE A 91 4.51 -4.77 -0.27
CA ILE A 91 4.42 -5.52 -1.52
C ILE A 91 4.59 -4.51 -2.65
N VAL A 92 5.50 -4.78 -3.57
CA VAL A 92 5.73 -3.95 -4.75
C VAL A 92 5.31 -4.74 -5.98
N LEU A 93 4.40 -4.17 -6.76
CA LEU A 93 3.89 -4.71 -8.01
C LEU A 93 3.98 -3.61 -9.08
N GLY A 94 4.29 -3.99 -10.31
CA GLY A 94 4.36 -3.04 -11.41
C GLY A 94 4.52 -3.74 -12.74
N TYR A 95 4.30 -2.99 -13.81
CA TYR A 95 4.58 -3.40 -15.18
C TYR A 95 5.20 -2.22 -15.91
N VAL A 96 6.06 -2.52 -16.88
CA VAL A 96 6.71 -1.52 -17.73
C VAL A 96 6.46 -1.93 -19.17
N TYR A 97 5.98 -0.98 -19.96
CA TYR A 97 5.92 -1.14 -21.41
C TYR A 97 7.23 -0.67 -22.02
N PHE A 98 7.74 -1.44 -22.98
CA PHE A 98 8.86 -1.03 -23.82
C PHE A 98 8.35 -0.91 -25.24
N VAL A 99 8.81 0.14 -25.94
CA VAL A 99 8.61 0.25 -27.39
C VAL A 99 9.20 -0.98 -28.06
N PHE A 100 8.49 -1.51 -29.07
CA PHE A 100 8.91 -2.70 -29.80
C PHE A 100 10.28 -2.50 -30.44
N ASP A 101 11.17 -3.46 -30.18
CA ASP A 101 12.44 -3.61 -30.89
C ASP A 101 12.79 -5.10 -30.89
N ALA A 102 13.06 -5.60 -32.10
CA ALA A 102 13.29 -7.01 -32.39
C ALA A 102 14.67 -7.52 -31.93
N THR A 103 15.49 -6.66 -31.33
CA THR A 103 16.85 -6.98 -30.90
C THR A 103 17.10 -6.62 -29.45
N GLY A 104 18.05 -7.29 -28.78
CA GLY A 104 18.44 -6.95 -27.39
C GLY A 104 17.56 -7.56 -26.29
N VAL A 105 17.71 -7.04 -25.06
CA VAL A 105 17.01 -7.51 -23.85
C VAL A 105 16.46 -6.31 -23.09
N ARG A 106 15.26 -6.44 -22.54
CA ARG A 106 14.59 -5.42 -21.73
C ARG A 106 14.78 -5.85 -20.29
N MET A 107 15.23 -4.92 -19.48
CA MET A 107 15.52 -5.18 -18.08
C MET A 107 14.80 -4.15 -17.23
N VAL A 108 14.22 -4.61 -16.13
CA VAL A 108 13.66 -3.77 -15.08
C VAL A 108 14.32 -4.21 -13.79
N ASP A 109 14.98 -3.27 -13.13
CA ASP A 109 15.58 -3.49 -11.83
C ASP A 109 14.69 -2.87 -10.76
N LEU A 110 14.43 -3.63 -9.70
CA LEU A 110 13.87 -3.11 -8.46
C LEU A 110 15.03 -2.80 -7.51
N LEU A 111 15.09 -1.55 -7.07
CA LEU A 111 16.13 -1.06 -6.17
C LEU A 111 15.57 -0.80 -4.77
N LEU A 112 16.34 -1.12 -3.74
CA LEU A 112 16.10 -0.70 -2.36
C LEU A 112 17.32 0.09 -1.89
N ASN A 113 17.13 1.38 -1.56
CA ASN A 113 18.20 2.27 -1.13
C ASN A 113 19.42 2.25 -2.08
N ASP A 114 19.14 2.33 -3.39
CA ASP A 114 20.12 2.32 -4.48
C ASP A 114 20.82 0.97 -4.75
N GLU A 115 20.43 -0.10 -4.05
CA GLU A 115 20.91 -1.46 -4.32
C GLU A 115 19.88 -2.26 -5.14
N THR A 116 20.32 -2.89 -6.23
CA THR A 116 19.45 -3.79 -7.01
C THR A 116 19.13 -5.04 -6.20
N ILE A 117 17.86 -5.21 -5.83
CA ILE A 117 17.38 -6.38 -5.09
C ILE A 117 16.73 -7.44 -6.00
N GLN A 118 16.27 -7.05 -7.18
CA GLN A 118 15.69 -7.95 -8.16
C GLN A 118 15.85 -7.39 -9.56
N THR A 119 16.23 -8.24 -10.52
CA THR A 119 16.22 -7.92 -11.95
C THR A 119 15.19 -8.79 -12.66
N PHE A 120 14.36 -8.18 -13.49
CA PHE A 120 13.45 -8.85 -14.41
C PHE A 120 13.99 -8.68 -15.82
N ARG A 121 14.07 -9.78 -16.61
CA ARG A 121 14.65 -9.75 -17.96
C ARG A 121 13.69 -10.38 -18.96
N ILE A 122 13.47 -9.70 -20.07
CA ILE A 122 12.67 -10.18 -21.20
C ILE A 122 13.50 -10.02 -22.47
N ALA A 123 13.71 -11.10 -23.22
CA ALA A 123 14.38 -11.03 -24.51
C ALA A 123 13.51 -10.28 -25.52
N ALA A 124 14.13 -9.58 -26.48
CA ALA A 124 13.41 -9.22 -27.70
C ALA A 124 12.79 -10.47 -28.31
N ILE A 125 11.56 -10.32 -28.79
CA ILE A 125 10.89 -11.32 -29.62
C ILE A 125 10.80 -10.71 -31.02
N SER A 126 11.17 -11.47 -32.04
CA SER A 126 11.21 -11.00 -33.42
C SER A 126 9.84 -10.87 -34.07
N ASP A 127 8.80 -11.55 -33.57
CA ASP A 127 7.58 -11.77 -34.34
C ASP A 127 6.30 -11.60 -33.49
N TYR A 128 5.33 -10.83 -33.98
CA TYR A 128 3.92 -11.09 -33.70
C TYR A 128 3.43 -11.94 -34.87
N GLU A 129 3.32 -13.25 -34.68
CA GLU A 129 2.57 -14.09 -35.62
C GLU A 129 1.13 -13.55 -35.65
N THR A 130 0.74 -12.95 -36.78
CA THR A 130 -0.64 -12.51 -37.07
C THR A 130 -1.54 -13.68 -37.41
#